data_AF-A0A6A4Z1X3-F1
#
_entry.id   AF-A0A6A4Z1X3-F1
#
_cell.length_a   1.000
_cell.length_b   1.000
_cell.length_c   1.000
_cell.angle_alpha   90.00
_cell.angle_beta   90.00
_cell.angle_gamma   90.00
#
_symmetry.space_group_name_H-M   'P 1'
#
loop_
_entity.id
_entity.type
_entity.pdbx_description
1 polymer ?
#
loop_
_entity_poly.entity_id
_entity_poly.type
_entity_poly.pdbx_seq_one_letter_code
_entity_poly.pdbx_strand_id
1 'polypeptide(L)'
;VGTLDDKGDLILPAALPPTAEKLDENGLFLLHSSTYMYLFIGAKTNPTLLEDVFGVPHIDTSEQSVNLVGDTDQSGVLRTQIQAVIGYLQLQSPVPSPLEIMSKSDWRSNRFLSALVEDRTRNEVSYVEFLCQVHKKIQYKMM
;
A
#
# COMPACT_ATOMS: atom_id res chain seq x y z
N VAL A 1 -6.81 -7.73 8.07
CA VAL A 1 -6.37 -6.51 8.79
C VAL A 1 -5.69 -6.93 10.08
N GLY A 2 -4.65 -6.19 10.51
CA GLY A 2 -3.77 -6.63 11.58
C GLY A 2 -4.55 -6.95 12.86
N THR A 3 -4.21 -8.06 13.51
CA THR A 3 -4.89 -8.54 14.73
C THR A 3 -3.88 -8.58 15.86
N LEU A 4 -4.34 -8.39 17.10
CA LEU A 4 -3.50 -8.63 18.27
C LEU A 4 -3.50 -10.13 18.57
N ASP A 5 -2.33 -10.71 18.83
CA ASP A 5 -2.23 -12.07 19.32
C ASP A 5 -2.60 -12.16 20.82
N ASP A 6 -2.66 -13.38 21.36
CA ASP A 6 -3.00 -13.62 22.78
C ASP A 6 -2.02 -12.99 23.78
N LYS A 7 -0.86 -12.50 23.30
CA LYS A 7 0.18 -11.83 24.09
C LYS A 7 0.13 -10.30 23.94
N GLY A 8 -0.75 -9.78 23.08
CA GLY A 8 -0.86 -8.37 22.77
C GLY A 8 0.10 -7.89 21.68
N ASP A 9 0.79 -8.80 20.98
CA ASP A 9 1.68 -8.48 19.88
C ASP A 9 0.87 -8.28 18.58
N LEU A 10 1.29 -7.31 17.76
CA LEU A 10 0.61 -7.01 16.51
C LEU A 10 0.97 -8.04 15.42
N ILE A 11 -0.02 -8.80 14.98
CA ILE A 11 0.07 -9.68 13.81
C ILE A 11 -0.19 -8.86 12.56
N LEU A 12 0.82 -8.75 11.70
CA LEU A 12 0.70 -8.11 10.39
C LEU A 12 -0.10 -8.97 9.40
N PRO A 13 -0.88 -8.34 8.50
CA PRO A 13 -1.49 -9.04 7.37
C PRO A 13 -0.42 -9.71 6.48
N ALA A 14 -0.80 -10.78 5.78
CA ALA A 14 0.07 -11.41 4.80
C ALA A 14 0.49 -10.41 3.71
N ALA A 15 1.79 -10.32 3.45
CA ALA A 15 2.32 -9.45 2.42
C ALA A 15 1.90 -9.92 1.03
N LEU A 16 1.52 -8.97 0.16
CA LEU A 16 1.21 -9.23 -1.24
C LEU A 16 2.43 -8.91 -2.11
N PRO A 17 2.64 -9.64 -3.22
CA PRO A 17 3.60 -9.23 -4.24
C PRO A 17 3.36 -7.78 -4.71
N PRO A 18 4.42 -6.96 -4.89
CA PRO A 18 4.32 -5.58 -5.31
C PRO A 18 4.03 -5.47 -6.83
N THR A 19 2.82 -5.85 -7.22
CA THR A 19 2.28 -5.79 -8.58
C THR A 19 0.85 -5.26 -8.57
N ALA A 20 0.46 -4.55 -9.62
CA ALA A 20 -0.89 -4.06 -9.82
C ALA A 20 -1.92 -5.20 -9.94
N GLU A 21 -1.51 -6.41 -10.31
CA GLU A 21 -2.41 -7.58 -10.39
C GLU A 21 -3.01 -7.96 -9.03
N LYS A 22 -2.39 -7.58 -7.92
CA LYS A 22 -2.89 -7.84 -6.57
C LYS A 22 -3.80 -6.74 -6.03
N LEU A 23 -3.98 -5.65 -6.77
CA LEU A 23 -4.79 -4.51 -6.36
C LEU A 23 -6.24 -4.69 -6.80
N ASP A 24 -7.07 -5.18 -5.89
CA ASP A 24 -8.52 -5.23 -6.08
C ASP A 24 -9.13 -3.81 -6.05
N GLU A 25 -10.06 -3.52 -6.95
CA GLU A 25 -10.69 -2.20 -7.04
C GLU A 25 -11.53 -1.84 -5.80
N ASN A 26 -11.94 -2.82 -4.99
CA ASN A 26 -12.75 -2.61 -3.78
C ASN A 26 -11.91 -2.55 -2.49
N GLY A 27 -10.58 -2.68 -2.59
CA GLY A 27 -9.67 -2.84 -1.45
C GLY A 27 -8.93 -1.57 -1.03
N LEU A 28 -8.36 -1.64 0.18
CA LEU A 28 -7.38 -0.69 0.71
C LEU A 28 -6.02 -1.39 0.82
N PHE A 29 -4.95 -0.74 0.33
CA PHE A 29 -3.62 -1.35 0.27
C PHE A 29 -2.58 -0.44 0.91
N LEU A 30 -1.80 -1.01 1.84
CA LEU A 30 -0.68 -0.31 2.47
C LEU A 30 0.63 -0.78 1.83
N LEU A 31 1.42 0.15 1.30
CA LEU A 31 2.76 -0.10 0.77
C LEU A 31 3.77 0.71 1.57
N HIS A 32 4.74 0.02 2.19
CA HIS A 32 5.82 0.66 2.93
C HIS A 32 7.11 0.58 2.12
N SER A 33 7.63 1.73 1.70
CA SER A 33 8.93 1.90 1.04
C SER A 33 9.92 2.57 1.99
N SER A 34 11.20 2.60 1.64
CA SER A 34 12.24 3.28 2.42
C SER A 34 12.00 4.79 2.58
N THR A 35 11.29 5.39 1.63
CA THR A 35 11.17 6.86 1.54
C THR A 35 9.77 7.34 1.88
N TYR A 36 8.74 6.55 1.60
CA TYR A 36 7.33 6.91 1.79
C TYR A 36 6.53 5.67 2.19
N MET A 37 5.46 5.90 2.94
CA MET A 37 4.40 4.93 3.15
C MET A 37 3.17 5.37 2.36
N TYR A 38 2.53 4.45 1.66
CA TYR A 38 1.39 4.75 0.82
C TYR A 38 0.18 3.96 1.30
N LEU A 39 -0.97 4.63 1.44
CA LEU A 39 -2.25 3.97 1.58
C LEU A 39 -3.07 4.24 0.33
N PHE A 40 -3.22 3.20 -0.49
CA PHE A 40 -3.94 3.26 -1.75
C PHE A 40 -5.39 2.82 -1.59
N ILE A 41 -6.31 3.64 -2.10
CA ILE A 41 -7.75 3.41 -2.09
C ILE A 41 -8.20 2.92 -3.47
N GLY A 42 -8.77 1.71 -3.52
CA GLY A 42 -9.35 1.15 -4.73
C GLY A 42 -10.52 1.99 -5.25
N ALA A 43 -10.68 2.05 -6.58
CA ALA A 43 -11.65 2.93 -7.24
C ALA A 43 -13.13 2.61 -6.91
N LYS A 44 -13.43 1.39 -6.46
CA LYS A 44 -14.76 0.89 -6.12
C LYS A 44 -14.88 0.52 -4.64
N THR A 45 -14.02 1.08 -3.80
CA THR A 45 -14.04 0.83 -2.35
C THR A 45 -15.42 1.16 -1.77
N ASN A 46 -15.96 0.25 -0.96
CA ASN A 46 -17.28 0.40 -0.37
C ASN A 46 -17.33 1.65 0.55
N PRO A 47 -18.33 2.53 0.40
CA PRO A 47 -18.53 3.68 1.29
C PRO A 47 -18.51 3.35 2.78
N THR A 48 -19.08 2.22 3.19
CA THR A 48 -19.07 1.77 4.59
C THR A 48 -17.66 1.49 5.11
N LEU A 49 -16.77 0.97 4.23
CA LEU A 49 -15.37 0.74 4.59
C LEU A 49 -14.63 2.09 4.72
N LEU A 50 -14.92 3.04 3.84
CA LEU A 50 -14.33 4.38 3.91
C LEU A 50 -14.80 5.13 5.16
N GLU A 51 -16.06 4.96 5.54
CA GLU A 51 -16.62 5.55 6.76
C GLU A 51 -15.98 4.95 8.02
N ASP A 52 -15.79 3.63 8.08
CA ASP A 52 -15.12 2.96 9.22
C ASP A 52 -13.63 3.35 9.37
N VAL A 53 -12.94 3.62 8.25
CA VAL A 53 -11.50 3.96 8.25
C VAL A 53 -11.23 5.46 8.37
N PHE A 54 -12.00 6.28 7.67
CA PHE A 54 -11.75 7.72 7.50
C PHE A 54 -12.86 8.61 8.07
N GLY A 55 -13.98 8.04 8.52
CA GLY A 55 -15.13 8.79 9.04
C GLY A 55 -15.99 9.46 7.97
N VAL A 56 -15.72 9.20 6.68
CA VAL A 56 -16.47 9.77 5.55
C VAL A 56 -16.78 8.69 4.51
N PRO A 57 -17.98 8.69 3.90
CA PRO A 57 -18.39 7.66 2.94
C PRO A 57 -17.75 7.84 1.55
N HIS A 58 -17.17 9.01 1.26
CA HIS A 58 -16.50 9.30 0.00
C HIS A 58 -15.27 10.18 0.23
N ILE A 59 -14.22 9.90 -0.54
CA ILE A 59 -12.92 10.57 -0.48
C ILE A 59 -12.48 10.87 -1.91
N ASP A 60 -12.20 12.14 -2.18
CA ASP A 60 -11.46 12.56 -3.36
C ASP A 60 -10.06 13.06 -2.95
N THR A 61 -9.06 12.20 -3.13
CA THR A 61 -7.68 12.52 -2.76
C THR A 61 -7.01 13.48 -3.74
N SER A 62 -7.63 13.77 -4.89
CA SER A 62 -7.11 14.72 -5.88
C SER A 62 -7.36 16.17 -5.49
N GLU A 63 -8.44 16.42 -4.73
CA GLU A 63 -8.84 17.76 -4.28
C GLU A 63 -8.45 18.05 -2.82
N GLN A 64 -8.42 17.01 -1.96
CA GLN A 64 -8.17 17.18 -0.53
C GLN A 64 -7.10 16.22 0.01
N SER A 65 -6.22 16.74 0.87
CA SER A 65 -5.31 15.89 1.66
C SER A 65 -6.10 15.12 2.72
N VAL A 66 -6.00 13.80 2.68
CA VAL A 66 -6.60 12.91 3.66
C VAL A 66 -5.56 12.59 4.71
N ASN A 67 -5.97 12.56 5.98
CA ASN A 67 -5.14 12.13 7.09
C ASN A 67 -5.85 11.04 7.88
N LEU A 68 -5.11 10.01 8.27
CA LEU A 68 -5.59 9.01 9.24
C LEU A 68 -5.39 9.48 10.69
N VAL A 69 -4.59 10.52 10.89
CA VAL A 69 -4.22 11.08 12.20
C VAL A 69 -5.10 12.30 12.46
N GLY A 70 -6.19 12.11 13.19
CA GLY A 70 -7.08 13.18 13.63
C GLY A 70 -8.07 12.63 14.63
N ASP A 71 -8.23 13.30 15.76
CA ASP A 71 -9.18 12.94 16.82
C ASP A 71 -10.60 13.14 16.30
N THR A 72 -11.13 12.14 15.61
CA THR A 72 -12.55 12.03 15.34
C THR A 72 -13.07 11.02 16.34
N ASP A 73 -14.02 11.43 17.19
CA ASP A 73 -14.68 10.60 18.22
C ASP A 73 -15.32 9.30 17.68
N GLN A 74 -15.36 9.15 16.36
CA GLN A 74 -15.84 7.99 15.59
C GLN A 74 -14.66 7.15 15.07
N SER A 75 -13.77 6.69 15.96
CA SER A 75 -12.72 5.76 15.55
C SER A 75 -13.30 4.34 15.41
N GLY A 76 -13.54 3.91 14.18
CA GLY A 76 -13.84 2.52 13.87
C GLY A 76 -12.71 1.57 14.30
N VAL A 77 -13.03 0.31 14.60
CA VAL A 77 -12.04 -0.70 15.00
C VAL A 77 -10.97 -0.88 13.92
N LEU A 78 -11.39 -0.83 12.65
CA LEU A 78 -10.50 -0.98 11.51
C LEU A 78 -9.49 0.17 11.38
N ARG A 79 -9.93 1.40 11.67
CA ARG A 79 -9.04 2.57 11.70
C ARG A 79 -7.93 2.37 12.72
N THR A 80 -8.27 1.96 13.94
CA THR A 80 -7.30 1.71 15.00
C THR A 80 -6.33 0.59 14.61
N GLN A 81 -6.81 -0.48 13.97
CA GLN A 81 -5.95 -1.55 13.46
C GLN A 81 -4.97 -1.05 12.38
N ILE A 82 -5.44 -0.24 11.43
CA ILE A 82 -4.59 0.35 10.38
C ILE A 82 -3.54 1.27 11.00
N GLN A 83 -3.94 2.13 11.94
CA GLN A 83 -3.03 3.01 12.68
C GLN A 83 -1.97 2.21 13.47
N ALA A 84 -2.35 1.10 14.10
CA ALA A 84 -1.41 0.22 14.80
C ALA A 84 -0.38 -0.40 13.84
N VAL A 85 -0.82 -0.87 12.67
CA VAL A 85 0.08 -1.37 11.61
C VAL A 85 1.03 -0.28 11.11
N ILE A 86 0.54 0.92 10.86
CA ILE A 86 1.35 2.06 10.43
C ILE A 86 2.39 2.40 11.50
N GLY A 87 1.97 2.52 12.76
CA GLY A 87 2.86 2.81 13.89
C GLY A 87 3.94 1.73 14.05
N TYR A 88 3.57 0.45 13.95
CA TYR A 88 4.52 -0.65 13.98
C TYR A 88 5.56 -0.54 12.86
N LEU A 89 5.14 -0.29 11.63
CA LEU A 89 6.03 -0.17 10.47
C LEU A 89 6.95 1.05 10.58
N GLN A 90 6.46 2.17 11.12
CA GLN A 90 7.27 3.37 11.36
C GLN A 90 8.38 3.12 12.39
N LEU A 91 8.12 2.29 13.41
CA LEU A 91 9.13 1.92 14.41
C LEU A 91 10.23 1.00 13.88
N GLN A 92 10.00 0.31 12.75
CA GLN A 92 11.02 -0.52 12.10
C GLN A 92 12.08 0.30 11.35
N SER A 93 11.80 1.58 11.08
CA SER A 93 12.67 2.47 10.32
C SER A 93 13.32 3.53 11.24
N PRO A 94 14.61 3.86 11.08
CA PRO A 94 15.27 4.90 11.89
C PRO A 94 14.65 6.29 11.73
N VAL A 95 14.07 6.55 10.56
CA VAL A 95 13.38 7.79 10.22
C VAL A 95 11.96 7.42 9.79
N PRO A 96 10.92 8.02 10.40
CA PRO A 96 9.54 7.71 10.04
C PRO A 96 9.25 8.20 8.61
N SER A 97 8.78 7.27 7.76
CA SER A 97 8.36 7.61 6.41
C SER A 97 7.01 8.33 6.43
N PRO A 98 6.86 9.45 5.70
CA PRO A 98 5.58 10.15 5.59
C PRO A 98 4.52 9.25 4.94
N LEU A 99 3.31 9.29 5.48
CA LEU A 99 2.14 8.57 4.96
C LEU A 99 1.43 9.42 3.91
N GLU A 100 1.30 8.89 2.69
CA GLU A 100 0.51 9.48 1.62
C GLU A 100 -0.72 8.61 1.32
N ILE A 101 -1.90 9.20 1.47
CA ILE A 101 -3.17 8.57 1.13
C ILE A 101 -3.58 9.04 -0.26
N MET A 102 -3.92 8.10 -1.14
CA MET A 102 -4.26 8.38 -2.53
C MET A 102 -5.22 7.35 -3.12
N SER A 103 -6.06 7.77 -4.07
CA SER A 103 -6.87 6.91 -4.92
C SER A 103 -6.27 6.78 -6.32
N LYS A 104 -6.88 5.96 -7.17
CA LYS A 104 -6.50 5.82 -8.59
C LYS A 104 -6.66 7.11 -9.40
N SER A 105 -7.59 8.00 -9.04
CA SER A 105 -7.82 9.27 -9.75
C SER A 105 -6.80 10.35 -9.37
N ASP A 106 -6.01 10.12 -8.31
CA ASP A 106 -4.99 11.05 -7.86
C ASP A 106 -3.83 11.13 -8.84
N TRP A 107 -3.38 12.33 -9.17
CA TRP A 107 -2.19 12.55 -10.01
C TRP A 107 -0.91 11.98 -9.38
N ARG A 108 -0.88 11.85 -8.04
CA ARG A 108 0.23 11.26 -7.27
C ARG A 108 0.27 9.74 -7.32
N SER A 109 -0.80 9.08 -7.79
CA SER A 109 -0.91 7.62 -7.86
C SER A 109 0.23 6.98 -8.65
N ASN A 110 0.82 7.69 -9.62
CA ASN A 110 2.00 7.24 -10.35
C ASN A 110 3.19 6.90 -9.44
N ARG A 111 3.34 7.55 -8.28
CA ARG A 111 4.41 7.26 -7.32
C ARG A 111 4.20 5.92 -6.63
N PHE A 112 2.95 5.64 -6.24
CA PHE A 112 2.56 4.35 -5.72
C PHE A 112 2.72 3.24 -6.78
N LEU A 113 2.24 3.47 -8.01
CA LEU A 113 2.39 2.50 -9.10
C LEU A 113 3.86 2.24 -9.45
N SER A 114 4.72 3.25 -9.38
CA SER A 114 6.17 3.08 -9.59
C SER A 114 6.86 2.27 -8.49
N ALA A 115 6.23 2.10 -7.32
CA ALA A 115 6.73 1.25 -6.24
C ALA A 115 6.33 -0.23 -6.41
N LEU A 116 5.52 -0.56 -7.42
CA LEU A 116 5.13 -1.93 -7.77
C LEU A 116 6.22 -2.57 -8.65
N VAL A 117 7.33 -2.93 -8.01
CA VAL A 117 8.59 -3.33 -8.68
C VAL A 117 8.52 -4.60 -9.52
N GLU A 118 7.47 -5.42 -9.40
CA GLU A 118 7.29 -6.59 -10.26
C GLU A 118 6.72 -6.24 -11.65
N ASP A 119 6.06 -5.08 -11.75
CA ASP A 119 5.43 -4.63 -12.98
C ASP A 119 6.44 -4.01 -13.96
N ARG A 120 6.03 -3.99 -15.23
CA ARG A 120 6.80 -3.30 -16.27
C ARG A 120 6.72 -1.79 -16.08
N THR A 121 7.86 -1.12 -16.08
CA THR A 121 7.92 0.35 -16.08
C THR A 121 8.30 0.89 -17.46
N ARG A 122 8.37 2.22 -17.61
CA ARG A 122 8.73 2.84 -18.90
C ARG A 122 10.14 2.46 -19.36
N ASN A 123 11.04 2.26 -18.41
CA ASN A 123 12.48 2.06 -18.68
C ASN A 123 12.96 0.66 -18.30
N GLU A 124 12.14 -0.13 -17.60
CA GLU A 124 12.53 -1.44 -17.09
C GLU A 124 11.51 -2.51 -17.50
N VAL A 125 12.00 -3.73 -17.62
CA VAL A 125 11.18 -4.90 -17.93
C VAL A 125 10.51 -5.43 -16.67
N SER A 126 9.40 -6.14 -16.82
CA SER A 126 8.76 -6.78 -15.67
C SER A 126 9.65 -7.85 -15.05
N TYR A 127 9.33 -8.27 -13.82
CA TYR A 127 10.05 -9.34 -13.15
C TYR A 127 10.15 -10.63 -14.00
N VAL A 128 9.07 -11.03 -14.65
CA VAL A 128 9.03 -12.22 -15.53
C VAL A 128 9.94 -12.05 -16.75
N GLU A 129 9.92 -10.88 -17.38
CA GLU A 129 10.79 -10.55 -18.52
C GLU A 129 12.26 -10.53 -18.10
N PHE A 130 12.58 -9.99 -16.92
CA PHE A 130 13.93 -10.00 -16.35
C PHE A 130 14.45 -11.44 -16.15
N LEU A 131 13.64 -12.32 -15.56
CA LEU A 131 14.00 -13.74 -15.39
C LEU A 131 14.29 -14.42 -16.73
N CYS A 132 13.46 -14.16 -17.75
CA CYS A 132 13.69 -14.66 -19.11
C CYS A 132 15.04 -14.17 -19.68
N GLN A 133 15.42 -12.91 -19.46
CA GLN A 133 16.69 -12.36 -19.92
C GLN A 133 17.89 -12.99 -19.20
N VAL A 134 17.81 -13.17 -17.88
CA VAL A 134 18.84 -13.83 -17.08
C VAL A 134 19.03 -15.26 -17.58
N HIS A 135 17.95 -16.00 -17.78
CA HIS A 135 18.00 -17.37 -18.30
C HIS A 135 18.71 -17.45 -19.65
N LYS A 136 18.38 -16.57 -20.61
CA LYS A 136 19.04 -16.50 -21.92
C LYS A 136 20.54 -16.21 -21.82
N LYS A 137 20.94 -15.27 -20.94
CA LYS A 137 22.37 -14.93 -20.74
C LYS A 137 23.16 -16.10 -20.16
N ILE A 138 22.55 -16.86 -19.26
CA ILE A 138 23.16 -18.06 -18.67
C ILE A 138 23.38 -19.13 -19.75
N GLN A 139 22.37 -19.39 -20.58
CA GLN A 139 22.46 -20.36 -21.68
C GLN A 139 23.57 -19.98 -22.68
N TYR A 140 23.65 -18.71 -23.07
CA TYR A 140 24.69 -18.23 -24.00
C TYR A 140 26.12 -18.40 -23.46
N LYS A 141 26.33 -18.28 -22.14
CA LYS A 141 27.65 -18.42 -21.52
C LYS A 141 28.10 -19.88 -21.36
N MET A 142 27.16 -20.83 -21.37
CA MET A 142 27.44 -22.26 -21.27
C MET A 142 27.64 -22.94 -22.63
N MET A 143 27.41 -22.22 -23.73
CA MET A 143 27.78 -22.63 -25.09
C MET A 143 29.15 -22.08 -25.45
#